data_AF-A0A6A5K3L8-F1
#
_entry.id   AF-A0A6A5K3L8-F1
#
_cell.length_a   1.000
_cell.length_b   1.000
_cell.length_c   1.000
_cell.angle_alpha   90.00
_cell.angle_beta   90.00
_cell.angle_gamma   90.00
#
_symmetry.space_group_name_H-M   'P 1'
#
loop_
_entity.id
_entity.type
_entity.pdbx_description
1 polymer ?
#
loop_
_entity_poly.entity_id
_entity_poly.type
_entity_poly.pdbx_seq_one_letter_code
_entity_poly.pdbx_strand_id
1 'polypeptide(L)'
;YTKQGDMGGYRAALVLSPEHSLGAVILSAGPIESNSAAVRETLMNAVGAAFLPAAELQAREEARSNFAGTYTDAATNSSVTIVVDASTPGLSVTHLSAHGVEVIGPSSPFIPLYGAGQSARLFPSGLQTKRAKASSTASYVSRLGFRASFFNATGDGGAVQDPGLMQWTSLGAPAYGGVTLDEWVFGMGEDGVVEKVDVRMLRVSMKK
;
A
#
# COMPACT_ATOMS: atom_id res chain seq x y z
N TYR A 1 6.87 -9.84 6.83
CA TYR A 1 7.39 -11.21 6.63
C TYR A 1 8.17 -11.68 7.85
N THR A 2 8.01 -12.94 8.25
CA THR A 2 8.76 -13.51 9.38
C THR A 2 9.19 -14.95 9.11
N LYS A 3 10.36 -15.36 9.61
CA LYS A 3 10.81 -16.75 9.64
C LYS A 3 11.45 -17.06 10.98
N GLN A 4 11.09 -18.18 11.57
CA GLN A 4 11.69 -18.69 12.80
C GLN A 4 12.44 -20.00 12.55
N GLY A 5 13.39 -20.34 13.43
CA GLY A 5 14.11 -21.60 13.39
C GLY A 5 14.72 -21.94 14.74
N ASP A 6 14.60 -23.20 15.14
CA ASP A 6 15.02 -23.69 16.46
C ASP A 6 15.88 -24.94 16.31
N MET A 7 16.94 -25.05 17.12
CA MET A 7 17.80 -26.22 17.19
C MET A 7 18.35 -26.38 18.62
N GLY A 8 17.84 -27.38 19.34
CA GLY A 8 18.19 -27.63 20.73
C GLY A 8 17.93 -26.38 21.59
N GLY A 9 18.97 -25.88 22.26
CA GLY A 9 18.93 -24.67 23.07
C GLY A 9 18.94 -23.34 22.29
N TYR A 10 19.13 -23.36 20.97
CA TYR A 10 19.32 -22.19 20.13
C TYR A 10 18.09 -21.86 19.31
N ARG A 11 17.79 -20.57 19.18
CA ARG A 11 16.55 -20.08 18.58
C ARG A 11 16.84 -18.82 17.78
N ALA A 12 16.21 -18.72 16.63
CA ALA A 12 16.40 -17.61 15.69
C ALA A 12 15.05 -17.12 15.15
N ALA A 13 14.96 -15.81 14.93
CA ALA A 13 13.88 -15.18 14.18
C ALA A 13 14.42 -14.10 13.25
N LEU A 14 13.87 -14.08 12.04
CA LEU A 14 14.01 -13.02 11.05
C LEU A 14 12.65 -12.32 10.93
N VAL A 15 12.65 -11.00 11.03
CA VAL A 15 11.50 -10.12 10.78
C VAL A 15 11.90 -9.15 9.67
N LEU A 16 11.04 -8.99 8.66
CA LEU A 16 11.26 -8.08 7.54
C LEU A 16 9.96 -7.37 7.16
N SER A 17 10.00 -6.05 7.11
CA SER A 17 9.00 -5.20 6.45
C SER A 17 9.70 -4.32 5.42
N PRO A 18 9.73 -4.75 4.15
CA PRO A 18 10.31 -3.98 3.06
C PRO A 18 9.69 -2.58 2.91
N GLU A 19 8.39 -2.48 3.19
CA GLU A 19 7.59 -1.25 3.04
C GLU A 19 8.08 -0.15 3.97
N HIS A 20 8.49 -0.52 5.18
CA HIS A 20 9.02 0.38 6.19
C HIS A 20 10.55 0.45 6.20
N SER A 21 11.21 -0.28 5.29
CA SER A 21 12.67 -0.50 5.36
C SER A 21 13.12 -1.01 6.73
N LEU A 22 12.29 -1.83 7.40
CA LEU A 22 12.58 -2.40 8.70
C LEU A 22 12.97 -3.88 8.58
N GLY A 23 13.99 -4.27 9.32
CA GLY A 23 14.42 -5.66 9.44
C GLY A 23 15.04 -5.92 10.80
N ALA A 24 14.82 -7.11 11.34
CA ALA A 24 15.41 -7.53 12.60
C ALA A 24 15.80 -9.02 12.55
N VAL A 25 16.96 -9.31 13.14
CA VAL A 25 17.42 -10.67 13.39
C VAL A 25 17.54 -10.83 14.90
N ILE A 26 16.85 -11.81 15.45
CA ILE A 26 16.80 -12.07 16.89
C ILE A 26 17.33 -13.47 17.11
N LEU A 27 18.33 -13.57 17.98
CA LEU A 27 18.97 -14.82 18.36
C LEU A 27 18.87 -14.96 19.88
N SER A 28 18.39 -16.11 20.35
CA SER A 28 18.41 -16.46 21.77
C SER A 28 18.96 -17.87 21.97
N ALA A 29 19.62 -18.07 23.10
CA ALA A 29 20.20 -19.35 23.46
C ALA A 29 19.98 -19.61 24.96
N GLY A 30 19.80 -20.88 25.31
CA GLY A 30 19.72 -21.33 26.69
C GLY A 30 19.69 -22.85 26.79
N PRO A 31 19.72 -23.42 28.00
CA PRO A 31 19.52 -24.86 28.21
C PRO A 31 18.27 -25.36 27.46
N ILE A 32 18.24 -26.64 27.07
CA ILE A 32 17.10 -27.22 26.33
C ILE A 32 15.79 -27.00 27.09
N GLU A 33 15.84 -27.09 28.41
CA GLU A 33 14.68 -26.91 29.30
C GLU A 33 14.36 -25.44 29.62
N SER A 34 15.14 -24.50 29.08
CA SER A 34 14.91 -23.07 29.30
C SER A 34 13.79 -22.51 28.42
N ASN A 35 13.21 -21.40 28.87
CA ASN A 35 12.17 -20.66 28.13
C ASN A 35 12.74 -19.76 27.01
N SER A 36 13.77 -20.25 26.34
CA SER A 36 14.36 -19.72 25.11
C SER A 36 13.42 -19.03 24.12
N ALA A 37 12.32 -19.75 23.85
CA ALA A 37 11.38 -19.49 22.78
C ALA A 37 10.51 -18.29 23.12
N ALA A 38 9.99 -18.23 24.35
CA ALA A 38 9.25 -17.07 24.82
C ALA A 38 10.14 -15.82 24.85
N VAL A 39 11.44 -15.94 25.17
CA VAL A 39 12.37 -14.80 25.10
C VAL A 39 12.49 -14.27 23.67
N ARG A 40 12.68 -15.16 22.67
CA ARG A 40 12.72 -14.78 21.25
C ARG A 40 11.42 -14.08 20.83
N GLU A 41 10.27 -14.64 21.17
CA GLU A 41 8.96 -14.07 20.83
C GLU A 41 8.72 -12.72 21.51
N THR A 42 9.11 -12.58 22.78
CA THR A 42 9.05 -11.30 23.50
C THR A 42 9.90 -10.24 22.81
N LEU A 43 11.13 -10.59 22.40
CA LEU A 43 12.01 -9.69 21.67
C LEU A 43 11.47 -9.34 20.27
N MET A 44 10.87 -10.30 19.56
CA MET A 44 10.20 -10.04 18.28
C MET A 44 9.08 -9.02 18.43
N ASN A 45 8.23 -9.21 19.43
CA ASN A 45 7.11 -8.31 19.71
C ASN A 45 7.60 -6.94 20.18
N ALA A 46 8.68 -6.87 20.97
CA ALA A 46 9.27 -5.62 21.42
C ALA A 46 9.82 -4.79 20.24
N VAL A 47 10.48 -5.43 19.26
CA VAL A 47 10.92 -4.75 18.04
C VAL A 47 9.71 -4.21 17.27
N GLY A 48 8.68 -5.03 17.06
CA GLY A 48 7.45 -4.58 16.39
C GLY A 48 6.81 -3.38 17.10
N ALA A 49 6.61 -3.47 18.41
CA ALA A 49 6.00 -2.42 19.22
C ALA A 49 6.81 -1.12 19.25
N ALA A 50 8.15 -1.21 19.21
CA ALA A 50 9.02 -0.04 19.25
C ALA A 50 9.09 0.70 17.90
N PHE A 51 9.20 -0.03 16.78
CA PHE A 51 9.55 0.58 15.49
C PHE A 51 8.36 0.72 14.53
N LEU A 52 7.42 -0.23 14.53
CA LEU A 52 6.34 -0.24 13.55
C LEU A 52 5.42 0.99 13.68
N PRO A 53 4.98 1.42 14.89
CA PRO A 53 4.13 2.60 15.01
C PRO A 53 4.79 3.88 14.50
N ALA A 54 6.09 4.04 14.76
CA ALA A 54 6.86 5.21 14.32
C ALA A 54 7.05 5.21 12.79
N ALA A 55 7.37 4.05 12.22
CA ALA A 55 7.52 3.92 10.77
C ALA A 55 6.20 4.16 10.02
N GLU A 56 5.10 3.63 10.54
CA GLU A 56 3.75 3.85 10.01
C GLU A 56 3.33 5.34 10.12
N LEU A 57 3.72 6.02 11.20
CA LEU A 57 3.47 7.46 11.35
C LEU A 57 4.23 8.27 10.28
N GLN A 58 5.52 8.01 10.13
CA GLN A 58 6.35 8.66 9.10
C GLN A 58 5.80 8.40 7.69
N ALA A 59 5.49 7.14 7.39
CA ALA A 59 4.93 6.76 6.08
C ALA A 59 3.62 7.49 5.78
N ARG A 60 2.75 7.67 6.77
CA ARG A 60 1.50 8.46 6.61
C ARG A 60 1.76 9.93 6.36
N GLU A 61 2.73 10.53 7.05
CA GLU A 61 3.08 11.95 6.86
C GLU A 61 3.61 12.21 5.45
N GLU A 62 4.54 11.36 4.99
CA GLU A 62 5.07 11.41 3.62
C GLU A 62 3.99 11.11 2.57
N ALA A 63 3.13 10.12 2.82
CA ALA A 63 2.02 9.80 1.93
C ALA A 63 1.06 11.00 1.78
N ARG A 64 0.81 11.73 2.88
CA ARG A 64 -0.09 12.89 2.90
C ARG A 64 0.49 14.04 2.09
N SER A 65 1.77 14.34 2.22
CA SER A 65 2.40 15.41 1.42
C SER A 65 2.52 15.01 -0.06
N ASN A 66 2.92 13.77 -0.33
CA ASN A 66 3.36 13.38 -1.66
C ASN A 66 2.19 12.90 -2.54
N PHE A 67 1.22 12.17 -1.98
CA PHE A 67 0.17 11.48 -2.75
C PHE A 67 -1.25 12.01 -2.53
N ALA A 68 -1.58 12.55 -1.35
CA ALA A 68 -2.95 13.02 -1.11
C ALA A 68 -3.28 14.25 -1.98
N GLY A 69 -4.53 14.32 -2.43
CA GLY A 69 -5.01 15.41 -3.29
C GLY A 69 -6.12 14.97 -4.23
N THR A 70 -6.65 15.94 -4.98
CA THR A 70 -7.58 15.72 -6.06
C THR A 70 -6.86 15.93 -7.38
N TYR A 71 -6.90 14.91 -8.23
CA TYR A 71 -6.30 14.93 -9.55
C TYR A 71 -7.42 15.07 -10.58
N THR A 72 -7.18 15.85 -11.64
CA THR A 72 -8.18 16.10 -12.67
C THR A 72 -7.60 16.03 -14.07
N ASP A 73 -8.46 15.69 -15.02
CA ASP A 73 -8.27 15.90 -16.44
C ASP A 73 -9.55 16.48 -17.05
N ALA A 74 -9.51 17.78 -17.30
CA ALA A 74 -10.65 18.51 -17.85
C ALA A 74 -11.01 18.07 -19.27
N ALA A 75 -10.03 17.61 -20.07
CA ALA A 75 -10.28 17.21 -21.46
C ALA A 75 -11.15 15.95 -21.54
N THR A 76 -10.96 15.03 -20.59
CA THR A 76 -11.75 13.80 -20.52
C THR A 76 -12.88 13.88 -19.49
N ASN A 77 -13.03 14.98 -18.74
CA ASN A 77 -13.95 15.07 -17.60
C ASN A 77 -13.72 13.91 -16.59
N SER A 78 -12.46 13.68 -16.23
CA SER A 78 -12.06 12.64 -15.29
C SER A 78 -11.45 13.27 -14.04
N SER A 79 -11.68 12.67 -12.88
CA SER A 79 -11.14 13.13 -11.61
C SER A 79 -10.96 11.98 -10.62
N VAL A 80 -10.01 12.13 -9.70
CA VAL A 80 -9.81 11.19 -8.60
C VAL A 80 -9.39 11.92 -7.34
N THR A 81 -9.96 11.54 -6.20
CA THR A 81 -9.58 12.09 -4.89
C THR A 81 -8.95 11.00 -4.04
N ILE A 82 -7.73 11.27 -3.59
CA ILE A 82 -6.92 10.37 -2.78
C ILE A 82 -6.64 11.02 -1.43
N VAL A 83 -6.88 10.28 -0.35
CA VAL A 83 -6.70 10.72 1.03
C VAL A 83 -5.86 9.70 1.81
N VAL A 84 -5.22 10.18 2.88
CA VAL A 84 -4.50 9.32 3.83
C VAL A 84 -5.29 9.26 5.12
N ASP A 85 -5.78 8.07 5.45
CA ASP A 85 -6.49 7.79 6.69
C ASP A 85 -5.50 7.46 7.82
N ALA A 86 -5.83 7.89 9.04
CA ALA A 86 -5.06 7.56 10.23
C ALA A 86 -5.38 6.16 10.77
N SER A 87 -6.59 5.65 10.50
CA SER A 87 -7.08 4.39 11.07
C SER A 87 -6.71 3.16 10.25
N THR A 88 -6.23 3.34 9.02
CA THR A 88 -5.97 2.22 8.11
C THR A 88 -4.72 2.42 7.25
N PRO A 89 -3.95 1.35 6.93
CA PRO A 89 -2.80 1.44 6.04
C PRO A 89 -3.20 1.73 4.58
N GLY A 90 -2.25 2.22 3.78
CA GLY A 90 -2.43 2.48 2.35
C GLY A 90 -3.08 3.84 2.02
N LEU A 91 -3.25 4.13 0.72
CA LEU A 91 -3.91 5.36 0.27
C LEU A 91 -5.39 5.08 -0.01
N SER A 92 -6.28 5.87 0.56
CA SER A 92 -7.73 5.72 0.35
C SER A 92 -8.20 6.56 -0.84
N VAL A 93 -8.88 5.93 -1.78
CA VAL A 93 -9.54 6.58 -2.91
C VAL A 93 -11.02 6.73 -2.56
N THR A 94 -11.46 7.96 -2.37
CA THR A 94 -12.84 8.29 -1.97
C THR A 94 -13.74 8.64 -3.15
N HIS A 95 -13.13 9.02 -4.28
CA HIS A 95 -13.85 9.33 -5.51
C HIS A 95 -12.97 9.02 -6.71
N LEU A 96 -13.55 8.41 -7.74
CA LEU A 96 -12.98 8.28 -9.08
C LEU A 96 -14.10 8.43 -10.09
N SER A 97 -13.97 9.39 -10.99
CA SER A 97 -14.78 9.56 -12.18
C SER A 97 -13.91 9.47 -13.42
N ALA A 98 -14.34 8.70 -14.41
CA ALA A 98 -13.68 8.60 -15.70
C ALA A 98 -14.69 8.90 -16.80
N HIS A 99 -14.37 9.85 -17.68
CA HIS A 99 -15.27 10.25 -18.76
C HIS A 99 -16.66 10.69 -18.29
N GLY A 100 -16.74 11.34 -17.12
CA GLY A 100 -17.99 11.78 -16.50
C GLY A 100 -18.81 10.67 -15.84
N VAL A 101 -18.31 9.42 -15.79
CA VAL A 101 -18.97 8.29 -15.11
C VAL A 101 -18.24 7.97 -13.82
N GLU A 102 -18.98 7.94 -12.71
CA GLU A 102 -18.43 7.57 -11.41
C GLU A 102 -18.11 6.07 -11.37
N VAL A 103 -16.84 5.74 -11.10
CA VAL A 103 -16.28 4.39 -10.97
C VAL A 103 -16.11 4.03 -9.50
N ILE A 104 -15.63 4.98 -8.67
CA ILE A 104 -15.55 4.84 -7.22
C ILE A 104 -16.31 6.00 -6.59
N GLY A 105 -17.25 5.69 -5.71
CA GLY A 105 -18.06 6.67 -5.01
C GLY A 105 -19.49 6.15 -4.76
N PRO A 106 -20.36 6.95 -4.12
CA PRO A 106 -21.69 6.53 -3.70
C PRO A 106 -22.63 6.08 -4.84
N SER A 107 -22.40 6.58 -6.05
CA SER A 107 -23.18 6.30 -7.26
C SER A 107 -22.47 5.30 -8.19
N SER A 108 -21.40 4.64 -7.72
CA SER A 108 -20.67 3.65 -8.52
C SER A 108 -21.58 2.49 -8.94
N PRO A 109 -21.60 2.11 -10.23
CA PRO A 109 -22.38 0.96 -10.71
C PRO A 109 -21.85 -0.38 -10.18
N PHE A 110 -20.62 -0.41 -9.64
CA PHE A 110 -20.06 -1.63 -9.05
C PHE A 110 -20.70 -1.99 -7.71
N ILE A 111 -21.33 -1.01 -7.02
CA ILE A 111 -21.96 -1.24 -5.71
C ILE A 111 -23.11 -2.25 -5.81
N PRO A 112 -24.15 -2.06 -6.64
CA PRO A 112 -25.23 -3.02 -6.73
C PRO A 112 -24.81 -4.35 -7.39
N LEU A 113 -23.76 -4.36 -8.22
CA LEU A 113 -23.33 -5.54 -8.97
C LEU A 113 -22.40 -6.46 -8.17
N TYR A 114 -21.51 -5.89 -7.37
CA TYR A 114 -20.43 -6.60 -6.70
C TYR A 114 -20.32 -6.30 -5.20
N GLY A 115 -21.11 -5.37 -4.67
CA GLY A 115 -20.96 -4.88 -3.29
C GLY A 115 -19.65 -4.12 -3.07
N ALA A 116 -19.02 -3.61 -4.14
CA ALA A 116 -17.71 -2.96 -4.13
C ALA A 116 -17.75 -1.62 -4.88
N GLY A 117 -16.75 -0.76 -4.67
CA GLY A 117 -16.65 0.53 -5.39
C GLY A 117 -17.21 1.74 -4.64
N GLN A 118 -17.60 1.61 -3.37
CA GLN A 118 -17.84 2.78 -2.50
C GLN A 118 -16.54 3.55 -2.23
N SER A 119 -15.44 2.82 -2.06
CA SER A 119 -14.09 3.34 -1.89
C SER A 119 -13.11 2.33 -2.47
N ALA A 120 -11.86 2.75 -2.66
CA ALA A 120 -10.77 1.82 -2.93
C ALA A 120 -9.56 2.15 -2.06
N ARG A 121 -8.63 1.20 -1.98
CA ARG A 121 -7.37 1.37 -1.25
C ARG A 121 -6.20 0.96 -2.12
N LEU A 122 -5.22 1.86 -2.26
CA LEU A 122 -4.02 1.65 -3.04
C LEU A 122 -2.89 1.17 -2.14
N PHE A 123 -2.27 0.06 -2.55
CA PHE A 123 -1.08 -0.51 -1.94
C PHE A 123 0.09 -0.48 -2.93
N PRO A 124 1.31 -0.15 -2.49
CA PRO A 124 2.47 -0.14 -3.39
C PRO A 124 2.73 -1.56 -3.92
N SER A 125 2.97 -1.69 -5.22
CA SER A 125 3.30 -2.99 -5.83
C SER A 125 4.80 -3.32 -5.80
N GLY A 126 5.63 -2.35 -5.38
CA GLY A 126 7.10 -2.41 -5.46
C GLY A 126 7.65 -2.14 -6.87
N LEU A 127 6.79 -2.03 -7.89
CA LEU A 127 7.22 -1.70 -9.25
C LEU A 127 7.57 -0.20 -9.35
N GLN A 128 8.77 0.08 -9.83
CA GLN A 128 9.27 1.44 -9.96
C GLN A 128 10.11 1.63 -11.22
N THR A 129 10.09 2.84 -11.78
CA THR A 129 10.97 3.26 -12.87
C THR A 129 11.82 4.43 -12.41
N LYS A 130 13.14 4.32 -12.52
CA LYS A 130 14.07 5.42 -12.20
C LYS A 130 14.43 6.21 -13.45
N ARG A 131 14.63 7.51 -13.31
CA ARG A 131 15.16 8.41 -14.35
C ARG A 131 16.32 9.24 -13.78
N ALA A 132 17.24 9.65 -14.65
CA ALA A 132 18.27 10.61 -14.28
C ALA A 132 17.64 11.97 -14.00
N LYS A 133 18.12 12.67 -12.98
CA LYS A 133 17.73 14.06 -12.71
C LYS A 133 18.34 14.98 -13.75
N ALA A 134 17.62 16.03 -14.16
CA ALA A 134 18.12 16.98 -15.15
C ALA A 134 19.35 17.75 -14.65
N SER A 135 19.44 18.00 -13.34
CA SER A 135 20.43 18.87 -12.71
C SER A 135 21.62 18.15 -12.06
N SER A 136 21.64 16.80 -12.05
CA SER A 136 22.68 16.04 -11.34
C SER A 136 22.87 14.64 -11.91
N THR A 137 23.94 13.96 -11.49
CA THR A 137 24.19 12.54 -11.80
C THR A 137 23.30 11.58 -11.01
N ALA A 138 22.47 12.09 -10.08
CA ALA A 138 21.57 11.27 -9.29
C ALA A 138 20.35 10.82 -10.12
N SER A 139 19.74 9.71 -9.70
CA SER A 139 18.46 9.25 -10.24
C SER A 139 17.34 9.48 -9.23
N TYR A 140 16.12 9.60 -9.73
CA TYR A 140 14.90 9.67 -8.93
C TYR A 140 13.88 8.65 -9.43
N VAL A 141 12.94 8.28 -8.56
CA VAL A 141 11.83 7.41 -8.94
C VAL A 141 10.83 8.26 -9.71
N SER A 142 10.67 7.99 -11.00
CA SER A 142 9.78 8.74 -11.90
C SER A 142 8.37 8.15 -11.99
N ARG A 143 8.24 6.84 -11.72
CA ARG A 143 6.97 6.12 -11.74
C ARG A 143 6.92 5.11 -10.61
N LEU A 144 5.77 5.03 -9.95
CA LEU A 144 5.46 4.05 -8.91
C LEU A 144 4.18 3.30 -9.26
N GLY A 145 4.23 1.98 -9.23
CA GLY A 145 3.08 1.10 -9.42
C GLY A 145 2.36 0.82 -8.12
N PHE A 146 1.02 0.81 -8.19
CA PHE A 146 0.13 0.51 -7.08
C PHE A 146 -0.94 -0.51 -7.51
N ARG A 147 -1.45 -1.26 -6.53
CA ARG A 147 -2.60 -2.15 -6.67
C ARG A 147 -3.76 -1.62 -5.84
N ALA A 148 -4.94 -1.52 -6.46
CA ALA A 148 -6.15 -1.11 -5.77
C ALA A 148 -6.97 -2.31 -5.27
N SER A 149 -7.47 -2.23 -4.04
CA SER A 149 -8.56 -3.07 -3.57
C SER A 149 -9.84 -2.24 -3.49
N PHE A 150 -10.96 -2.78 -3.99
CA PHE A 150 -12.25 -2.07 -4.07
C PHE A 150 -13.25 -2.47 -2.99
N PHE A 151 -12.84 -3.35 -2.07
CA PHE A 151 -13.65 -3.74 -0.93
C PHE A 151 -13.43 -2.78 0.23
N ASN A 152 -14.52 -2.45 0.91
CA ASN A 152 -14.45 -1.69 2.15
C ASN A 152 -13.61 -2.47 3.16
N ALA A 153 -12.64 -1.80 3.78
CA ALA A 153 -11.91 -2.37 4.91
C ALA A 153 -12.87 -2.51 6.09
N THR A 154 -13.43 -3.70 6.23
CA THR A 154 -14.15 -4.08 7.44
C THR A 154 -13.16 -4.72 8.39
N GLY A 155 -13.09 -4.25 9.65
CA GLY A 155 -12.38 -4.92 10.75
C GLY A 155 -11.13 -4.20 11.28
N ASP A 156 -10.57 -4.75 12.35
CA ASP A 156 -9.42 -4.21 13.09
C ASP A 156 -8.10 -4.51 12.36
N GLY A 157 -7.35 -3.45 12.00
CA GLY A 157 -6.05 -3.57 11.35
C GLY A 157 -4.96 -4.23 12.21
N GLY A 158 -5.22 -4.44 13.52
CA GLY A 158 -4.38 -5.21 14.42
C GLY A 158 -4.77 -6.70 14.55
N ALA A 159 -5.84 -7.15 13.89
CA ALA A 159 -6.32 -8.52 13.99
C ALA A 159 -5.50 -9.49 13.13
N VAL A 160 -5.12 -10.64 13.71
CA VAL A 160 -4.31 -11.70 13.05
C VAL A 160 -5.09 -12.42 11.95
N GLN A 161 -6.42 -12.53 12.08
CA GLN A 161 -7.28 -13.02 11.02
C GLN A 161 -7.72 -11.82 10.19
N ASP A 162 -7.01 -11.57 9.08
CA ASP A 162 -7.20 -10.41 8.22
C ASP A 162 -8.68 -10.30 7.80
N PRO A 163 -9.42 -9.32 8.34
CA PRO A 163 -10.81 -9.11 7.96
C PRO A 163 -10.91 -8.48 6.56
N GLY A 164 -9.77 -8.09 5.98
CA GLY A 164 -9.53 -7.76 4.58
C GLY A 164 -9.09 -8.95 3.71
N LEU A 165 -9.22 -10.22 4.12
CA LEU A 165 -8.92 -11.38 3.25
C LEU A 165 -9.60 -11.27 1.86
N MET A 166 -10.84 -10.75 1.83
CA MET A 166 -11.58 -10.50 0.59
C MET A 166 -11.01 -9.36 -0.26
N GLN A 167 -10.23 -8.45 0.31
CA GLN A 167 -9.56 -7.37 -0.43
C GLN A 167 -8.61 -7.92 -1.50
N TRP A 168 -7.94 -9.03 -1.19
CA TRP A 168 -6.97 -9.67 -2.08
C TRP A 168 -7.62 -10.51 -3.19
N THR A 169 -8.88 -10.93 -3.04
CA THR A 169 -9.57 -11.75 -4.06
C THR A 169 -10.06 -10.94 -5.26
N SER A 170 -10.13 -9.61 -5.17
CA SER A 170 -10.48 -8.73 -6.30
C SER A 170 -9.30 -8.35 -7.19
N LEU A 171 -8.07 -8.64 -6.77
CA LEU A 171 -6.91 -8.24 -7.55
C LEU A 171 -6.91 -8.91 -8.92
N GLY A 172 -6.66 -8.11 -9.95
CA GLY A 172 -6.66 -8.56 -11.33
C GLY A 172 -8.03 -8.54 -12.02
N ALA A 173 -9.08 -8.03 -11.36
CA ALA A 173 -10.41 -7.86 -11.96
C ALA A 173 -11.06 -6.52 -11.52
N PRO A 174 -11.94 -5.93 -12.35
CA PRO A 174 -12.18 -6.30 -13.75
C PRO A 174 -10.97 -5.98 -14.64
N ALA A 175 -10.88 -6.64 -15.80
CA ALA A 175 -9.81 -6.46 -16.76
C ALA A 175 -10.38 -6.06 -18.12
N TYR A 176 -9.71 -5.14 -18.81
CA TYR A 176 -10.04 -4.74 -20.17
C TYR A 176 -8.77 -4.50 -20.99
N GLY A 177 -8.68 -5.12 -22.16
CA GLY A 177 -7.50 -5.01 -23.02
C GLY A 177 -6.20 -5.52 -22.38
N GLY A 178 -6.27 -6.52 -21.50
CA GLY A 178 -5.11 -7.08 -20.79
C GLY A 178 -4.60 -6.23 -19.62
N VAL A 179 -5.35 -5.18 -19.23
CA VAL A 179 -5.02 -4.29 -18.12
C VAL A 179 -6.15 -4.31 -17.11
N THR A 180 -5.81 -4.36 -15.83
CA THR A 180 -6.78 -4.56 -14.74
C THR A 180 -7.09 -3.24 -14.02
N LEU A 181 -8.31 -3.08 -13.50
CA LEU A 181 -8.76 -1.82 -12.88
C LEU A 181 -7.93 -1.44 -11.67
N ASP A 182 -7.38 -2.45 -11.00
CA ASP A 182 -6.50 -2.31 -9.86
C ASP A 182 -5.08 -1.88 -10.23
N GLU A 183 -4.69 -1.81 -11.50
CA GLU A 183 -3.37 -1.32 -11.91
C GLU A 183 -3.34 0.21 -11.99
N TRP A 184 -2.65 0.83 -11.04
CA TRP A 184 -2.50 2.28 -10.93
C TRP A 184 -1.03 2.66 -11.00
N VAL A 185 -0.74 3.78 -11.66
CA VAL A 185 0.64 4.28 -11.75
C VAL A 185 0.69 5.75 -11.41
N PHE A 186 1.49 6.11 -10.40
CA PHE A 186 1.81 7.51 -10.11
C PHE A 186 3.02 7.95 -10.93
N GLY A 187 2.92 9.15 -11.51
CA GLY A 187 4.05 9.88 -12.07
C GLY A 187 4.57 10.87 -11.02
N MET A 188 5.85 10.75 -10.71
CA MET A 188 6.52 11.54 -9.66
C MET A 188 7.35 12.66 -10.27
N GLY A 189 7.40 13.80 -9.60
CA GLY A 189 8.36 14.87 -9.83
C GLY A 189 9.75 14.55 -9.26
N GLU A 190 10.75 15.35 -9.61
CA GLU A 190 12.13 15.19 -9.10
C GLU A 190 12.26 15.48 -7.58
N ASP A 191 11.27 16.19 -7.03
CA ASP A 191 11.09 16.53 -5.63
C ASP A 191 10.45 15.40 -4.79
N GLY A 192 9.99 14.32 -5.45
CA GLY A 192 9.33 13.19 -4.80
C GLY A 192 7.83 13.39 -4.56
N VAL A 193 7.22 14.45 -5.09
CA VAL A 193 5.78 14.68 -5.04
C VAL A 193 5.12 14.10 -6.28
N VAL A 194 3.91 13.56 -6.15
CA VAL A 194 3.14 13.07 -7.30
C VAL A 194 2.66 14.25 -8.14
N GLU A 195 2.92 14.21 -9.45
CA GLU A 195 2.40 15.18 -10.42
C GLU A 195 1.15 14.66 -11.15
N LYS A 196 1.05 13.34 -11.31
CA LYS A 196 -0.06 12.70 -12.02
C LYS A 196 -0.35 11.28 -11.57
N VAL A 197 -1.54 10.81 -11.88
CA VAL A 197 -1.99 9.43 -11.67
C VAL A 197 -2.63 8.87 -12.93
N ASP A 198 -2.19 7.68 -13.33
CA ASP A 198 -2.70 6.93 -14.47
C ASP A 198 -3.56 5.76 -13.94
N VAL A 199 -4.85 5.73 -14.28
CA VAL A 199 -5.71 4.57 -14.04
C VAL A 199 -5.72 3.73 -15.31
N ARG A 200 -4.92 2.66 -15.32
CA ARG A 200 -4.41 2.07 -16.56
C ARG A 200 -5.51 1.42 -17.39
N MET A 201 -6.42 0.67 -16.76
CA MET A 201 -7.55 0.04 -17.47
C MET A 201 -8.47 1.06 -18.12
N LEU A 202 -8.71 2.19 -17.44
CA LEU A 202 -9.60 3.26 -17.91
C LEU A 202 -8.93 4.17 -18.94
N ARG A 203 -7.61 4.04 -19.15
CA ARG A 203 -6.81 4.87 -20.08
C ARG A 203 -6.90 6.37 -19.80
N VAL A 204 -7.11 6.75 -18.55
CA VAL A 204 -7.15 8.14 -18.08
C VAL A 204 -5.87 8.48 -17.33
N SER A 205 -5.39 9.70 -17.54
CA SER A 205 -4.23 10.28 -16.86
C SER A 205 -4.65 11.63 -16.29
N MET A 206 -4.65 11.76 -14.97
CA MET A 206 -5.11 12.96 -14.27
C MET A 206 -3.93 13.62 -13.57
N LYS A 207 -3.84 14.95 -13.64
CA LYS A 207 -2.79 15.73 -12.99
C LYS A 207 -3.26 16.24 -11.64
N LYS A 208 -2.32 16.35 -10.70
CA LYS A 208 -2.57 16.90 -9.37
C LYS A 208 -2.90 18.39 -9.46
#